data_AF-A0A2W6CIG7-F1
#
_entry.id   AF-A0A2W6CIG7-F1
#
_cell.length_a   1.000
_cell.length_b   1.000
_cell.length_c   1.000
_cell.angle_alpha   90.00
_cell.angle_beta   90.00
_cell.angle_gamma   90.00
#
_symmetry.space_group_name_H-M   'P 1'
#
loop_
_entity.id
_entity.type
_entity.pdbx_description
1 polymer ?
#
loop_
_entity_poly.entity_id
_entity_poly.type
_entity_poly.pdbx_seq_one_letter_code
_entity_poly.pdbx_strand_id
1 'polypeptide(L)'
;MVIESCNSTWLFDAERHRFRRVPRGSSLDIPPPASAWQPYFALELDQASEAFTVVLNQAGTRLLRSWRHVDRCEQCGTEATAELTCVDAMGAAPGEG
;
A
#
# COMPACT_ATOMS: atom_id res chain seq x y z
N MET A 1 10.43 5.05 9.67
CA MET A 1 10.15 3.62 9.96
C MET A 1 10.01 2.86 8.66
N VAL A 2 10.45 1.59 8.61
CA VAL A 2 10.31 0.73 7.43
C VAL A 2 9.50 -0.51 7.82
N ILE A 3 8.54 -0.89 6.99
CA ILE A 3 7.73 -2.10 7.14
C ILE A 3 7.80 -2.89 5.84
N GLU A 4 8.21 -4.14 5.90
CA GLU A 4 8.18 -5.03 4.75
C GLU A 4 6.86 -5.80 4.73
N SER A 5 6.24 -5.90 3.57
CA SER A 5 5.09 -6.76 3.25
C SER A 5 5.52 -7.75 2.17
N CYS A 6 4.71 -8.81 1.94
CA CYS A 6 5.08 -9.92 1.04
C CYS A 6 5.60 -9.44 -0.33
N ASN A 7 4.90 -8.46 -0.93
CA ASN A 7 5.23 -7.95 -2.25
C ASN A 7 5.74 -6.49 -2.27
N SER A 8 5.90 -5.85 -1.11
CA SER A 8 6.23 -4.42 -1.09
C SER A 8 6.90 -3.98 0.20
N THR A 9 7.86 -3.09 0.10
CA THR A 9 8.47 -2.37 1.22
C THR A 9 7.78 -1.03 1.39
N TRP A 10 7.24 -0.79 2.58
CA TRP A 10 6.61 0.45 2.99
C TRP A 10 7.61 1.28 3.81
N LEU A 11 7.81 2.52 3.39
CA LEU A 11 8.67 3.49 4.04
C LEU A 11 7.79 4.57 4.63
N PHE A 12 7.90 4.82 5.93
CA PHE A 12 7.13 5.84 6.64
C PHE A 12 8.07 6.90 7.19
N ASP A 13 7.78 8.15 6.84
CA ASP A 13 8.36 9.36 7.37
C ASP A 13 7.39 9.94 8.40
N ALA A 14 7.72 9.75 9.69
CA ALA A 14 6.88 10.22 10.80
C ALA A 14 7.03 11.72 11.04
N GLU A 15 8.12 12.36 10.62
CA GLU A 15 8.31 13.79 10.79
C GLU A 15 7.45 14.61 9.82
N ARG A 16 7.27 14.08 8.60
CA ARG A 16 6.51 14.74 7.51
C ARG A 16 5.13 14.16 7.29
N HIS A 17 4.75 13.14 8.07
CA HIS A 17 3.50 12.37 7.91
C HIS A 17 3.30 11.86 6.47
N ARG A 18 4.34 11.24 5.90
CA ARG A 18 4.31 10.69 4.54
C ARG A 18 4.77 9.25 4.47
N PHE A 19 4.23 8.48 3.55
CA PHE A 19 4.63 7.11 3.30
C PHE A 19 4.90 6.87 1.82
N ARG A 20 5.75 5.89 1.51
CA ARG A 20 6.05 5.42 0.15
C ARG A 20 5.97 3.90 0.12
N ARG A 21 5.39 3.36 -0.93
CA ARG A 21 5.40 1.92 -1.22
C ARG A 21 6.37 1.64 -2.35
N VAL A 22 7.26 0.70 -2.14
CA VAL A 22 8.21 0.23 -3.15
C VAL A 22 7.95 -1.24 -3.36
N PRO A 23 7.54 -1.69 -4.56
CA PRO A 23 7.35 -3.11 -4.81
C PRO A 23 8.67 -3.86 -4.63
N ARG A 24 8.59 -5.07 -4.09
CA ARG A 24 9.75 -5.92 -3.84
C ARG A 24 10.42 -6.24 -5.19
N GLY A 25 11.72 -6.01 -5.29
CA GLY A 25 12.47 -6.13 -6.54
C GLY A 25 12.64 -4.82 -7.33
N SER A 26 12.04 -3.71 -6.90
CA SER A 26 12.42 -2.38 -7.40
C SER A 26 13.67 -1.85 -6.71
N SER A 27 14.57 -1.25 -7.50
CA SER A 27 15.81 -0.65 -7.01
C SER A 27 15.54 0.50 -6.05
N LEU A 28 15.87 0.32 -4.77
CA LEU A 28 15.84 1.38 -3.75
C LEU A 28 17.01 2.36 -3.86
N ASP A 29 18.00 2.04 -4.70
CA ASP A 29 19.24 2.81 -4.90
C ASP A 29 18.98 4.21 -5.51
N ILE A 30 17.91 4.34 -6.31
CA ILE A 30 17.53 5.62 -6.90
C ILE A 30 16.73 6.44 -5.87
N PRO A 31 17.20 7.66 -5.50
CA PRO A 31 16.44 8.51 -4.60
C PRO A 31 15.06 8.81 -5.21
N PRO A 32 13.96 8.56 -4.47
CA PRO A 32 12.63 8.79 -5.00
C PRO A 32 12.39 10.25 -5.36
N PRO A 33 11.59 10.53 -6.41
CA PRO A 33 10.99 11.84 -6.55
C PRO A 33 10.05 12.12 -5.37
N ALA A 34 9.88 13.40 -5.04
CA ALA A 34 8.97 13.82 -3.97
C ALA A 34 7.52 13.33 -4.20
N SER A 35 7.10 13.13 -5.46
CA SER A 35 5.78 12.59 -5.82
C SER A 35 5.57 11.13 -5.44
N ALA A 36 6.63 10.37 -5.15
CA ALA A 36 6.50 8.98 -4.70
C ALA A 36 6.00 8.88 -3.25
N TRP A 37 6.07 9.99 -2.50
CA TRP A 37 5.60 10.08 -1.12
C TRP A 37 4.15 10.54 -1.09
N GLN A 38 3.32 9.76 -0.40
CA GLN A 38 1.90 10.05 -0.18
C GLN A 38 1.70 10.47 1.28
N PRO A 39 0.81 11.44 1.56
CA PRO A 39 0.48 11.79 2.93
C PRO A 39 -0.29 10.65 3.61
N TYR A 40 -0.04 10.44 4.89
CA TYR A 40 -0.91 9.63 5.76
C TYR A 40 -1.27 10.43 7.00
N PHE A 41 -2.41 10.10 7.59
CA PHE A 41 -2.89 10.71 8.81
C PHE A 41 -2.45 9.92 10.05
N ALA A 42 -2.61 8.60 10.02
CA ALA A 42 -2.21 7.73 11.12
C ALA A 42 -1.75 6.36 10.61
N LEU A 43 -0.96 5.68 11.42
CA LEU A 43 -0.52 4.32 11.20
C LEU A 43 -0.89 3.47 12.41
N GLU A 44 -1.73 2.47 12.18
CA GLU A 44 -2.17 1.55 13.21
C GLU A 44 -1.51 0.20 12.97
N LEU A 45 -0.90 -0.36 14.01
CA LEU A 45 -0.20 -1.65 13.97
C LEU A 45 -0.94 -2.62 14.87
N ASP A 46 -1.45 -3.70 14.30
CA ASP A 46 -2.02 -4.81 15.03
C ASP A 46 -0.90 -5.76 15.44
N GLN A 47 -0.66 -5.86 16.75
CA GLN A 47 0.40 -6.69 17.31
C GLN A 47 0.00 -8.16 17.43
N ALA A 48 -1.29 -8.48 17.25
CA ALA A 48 -1.81 -9.82 17.38
C ALA A 48 -1.76 -10.62 16.06
N SER A 49 -1.84 -9.92 14.91
CA SER A 49 -1.98 -10.53 13.57
C SER A 49 -0.97 -9.99 12.55
N GLU A 50 0.07 -9.31 13.03
CA GLU A 50 1.07 -8.59 12.23
C GLU A 50 0.48 -7.67 11.14
N ALA A 51 -0.79 -7.31 11.25
CA ALA A 51 -1.49 -6.47 10.30
C ALA A 51 -1.19 -5.00 10.60
N PHE A 52 -1.26 -4.16 9.59
CA PHE A 52 -1.15 -2.72 9.77
C PHE A 52 -2.10 -1.98 8.85
N THR A 53 -2.60 -0.85 9.32
CA THR A 53 -3.54 0.00 8.62
C THR A 53 -2.97 1.40 8.53
N VAL A 54 -2.82 1.89 7.31
CA VAL A 54 -2.46 3.28 7.02
C VAL A 54 -3.74 4.06 6.79
N VAL A 55 -4.03 4.96 7.72
CA VAL A 55 -5.16 5.89 7.62
C VAL A 55 -4.72 7.06 6.75
N LEU A 56 -5.33 7.24 5.58
CA LEU A 56 -4.96 8.28 4.61
C LEU A 56 -5.64 9.63 4.89
N ASN A 57 -6.74 9.62 5.64
CA ASN A 57 -7.50 10.83 5.96
C ASN A 57 -7.94 10.86 7.42
N GLN A 58 -8.10 12.07 7.95
CA GLN A 58 -8.56 12.27 9.34
C GLN A 58 -9.94 11.65 9.60
N ALA A 59 -10.77 11.53 8.57
CA ALA A 59 -12.09 10.92 8.67
C ALA A 59 -12.05 9.38 8.87
N GLY A 60 -10.90 8.73 8.68
CA GLY A 60 -10.78 7.26 8.77
C GLY A 60 -11.53 6.49 7.67
N THR A 61 -12.00 7.16 6.62
CA THR A 61 -12.75 6.53 5.53
C THR A 61 -11.86 6.00 4.42
N ARG A 62 -10.63 6.52 4.31
CA ARG A 62 -9.63 6.02 3.37
C ARG A 62 -8.52 5.32 4.13
N LEU A 63 -8.52 4.00 4.05
CA LEU A 63 -7.61 3.12 4.78
C LEU A 63 -6.90 2.20 3.79
N LEU A 64 -5.60 2.00 3.99
CA LEU A 64 -4.84 0.94 3.33
C LEU A 64 -4.45 -0.09 4.38
N ARG A 65 -5.01 -1.30 4.28
CA ARG A 65 -4.65 -2.41 5.17
C ARG A 65 -3.66 -3.33 4.48
N SER A 66 -2.63 -3.76 5.19
CA SER A 66 -1.67 -4.75 4.72
C SER A 66 -1.08 -5.54 5.89
N TRP A 67 -0.20 -6.50 5.60
CA TRP A 67 0.43 -7.36 6.58
C TRP A 67 1.93 -7.21 6.54
N ARG A 68 2.56 -7.30 7.70
CA ARG A 68 4.02 -7.33 7.82
C ARG A 68 4.48 -8.73 7.39
N HIS A 69 5.50 -8.77 6.56
CA HIS A 69 6.20 -9.99 6.22
C HIS A 69 7.19 -10.30 7.34
N VAL A 70 6.88 -11.34 8.10
CA VAL A 70 7.72 -11.91 9.16
C VAL A 70 8.11 -13.34 8.76
N ASP A 71 9.07 -13.94 9.46
CA ASP A 71 9.60 -15.29 9.16
C ASP A 71 8.49 -16.35 8.95
N ARG A 72 7.39 -16.23 9.69
CA ARG A 72 6.18 -17.06 9.56
C ARG A 72 5.00 -16.31 8.93
N CYS A 73 5.18 -15.75 7.75
CA CYS A 73 4.14 -14.97 7.10
C CYS A 73 2.99 -15.85 6.57
N GLU A 74 1.84 -15.81 7.25
CA GLU A 74 0.63 -16.54 6.84
C GLU A 74 0.13 -16.16 5.44
N GLN A 75 0.36 -14.91 5.02
CA GLN A 75 -0.03 -14.41 3.70
C GLN A 75 0.88 -14.92 2.57
N CYS A 76 2.16 -15.18 2.84
CA CYS A 76 3.09 -15.75 1.86
C CYS A 76 2.78 -17.24 1.60
N GLY A 77 2.18 -17.92 2.57
CA GLY A 77 1.64 -19.27 2.38
C GLY A 77 0.33 -19.33 1.59
N THR A 78 -0.32 -18.19 1.31
CA THR A 78 -1.66 -18.11 0.70
C THR A 78 -1.71 -17.21 -0.56
N GLU A 79 -0.59 -17.06 -1.27
CA GLU A 79 -0.51 -16.19 -2.45
C GLU A 79 -1.34 -16.75 -3.64
N ALA A 80 -2.58 -16.27 -3.82
CA ALA A 80 -3.21 -16.06 -5.15
C ALA A 80 -4.64 -15.49 -5.07
N THR A 81 -4.88 -14.27 -4.56
CA THR A 81 -5.98 -13.42 -5.08
C THR A 81 -5.95 -12.01 -4.50
N ALA A 82 -5.41 -11.05 -5.24
CA ALA A 82 -5.86 -9.67 -5.23
C ALA A 82 -5.26 -8.91 -6.42
N GLU A 83 -5.46 -9.40 -7.63
CA GLU A 83 -5.52 -8.51 -8.80
C GLU A 83 -6.87 -7.79 -8.76
N LEU A 84 -6.93 -6.73 -7.95
CA LEU A 84 -7.98 -5.73 -8.07
C LEU A 84 -7.61 -4.88 -9.28
N THR A 85 -7.95 -5.35 -10.47
CA THR A 85 -7.85 -4.60 -11.72
C THR A 85 -8.86 -3.47 -11.66
N CYS A 86 -8.45 -2.32 -11.11
CA CYS A 86 -9.15 -1.07 -11.30
C CYS A 86 -8.93 -0.61 -12.75
N VAL A 87 -9.66 -1.21 -13.70
CA VAL A 87 -9.89 -0.58 -14.99
C VAL A 87 -11.07 0.38 -14.81
N ASP A 88 -10.71 1.66 -14.64
CA ASP A 88 -11.65 2.77 -14.66
C ASP A 88 -12.25 2.95 -16.07
N ALA A 89 -13.47 3.48 -16.07
CA ALA A 89 -14.36 3.63 -17.20
C ALA A 89 -13.82 4.54 -18.30
N MET A 90 -13.91 4.11 -19.56
CA MET A 90 -14.04 5.01 -20.71
C MET A 90 -15.14 4.51 -21.65
N GLY A 91 -16.15 5.35 -21.84
CA GLY A 91 -17.33 5.05 -22.64
C GLY A 91 -17.12 5.15 -24.15
N ALA A 92 -18.10 4.64 -24.88
CA ALA A 92 -18.49 5.12 -26.21
C ALA A 92 -19.86 4.51 -26.55
N ALA A 93 -20.84 5.37 -26.81
CA ALA A 93 -22.09 4.99 -27.46
C ALA A 93 -21.83 4.52 -28.91
N PRO A 94 -22.75 3.76 -29.48
CA PRO A 94 -23.17 4.10 -30.84
C PRO A 94 -24.69 4.16 -30.92
N GLY A 95 -25.20 5.33 -31.29
CA GLY A 95 -26.46 5.41 -32.02
C GLY A 95 -26.12 5.32 -33.50
N GLU A 96 -26.61 4.29 -34.19
CA GLU A 96 -26.87 4.30 -35.63
C GLU A 96 -28.02 3.33 -35.92
N GLY A 97 -29.01 3.82 -36.67
CA GLY A 97 -30.22 3.10 -37.08
C GLY A 97 -31.31 4.07 -37.51
#